data_AF-A0A948AX08-F1
#
_entry.id   AF-A0A948AX08-F1
#
_cell.length_a   1.000
_cell.length_b   1.000
_cell.length_c   1.000
_cell.angle_alpha   90.00
_cell.angle_beta   90.00
_cell.angle_gamma   90.00
#
_symmetry.space_group_name_H-M   'P 1'
#
loop_
_entity.id
_entity.type
_entity.pdbx_description
1 polymer ?
#
loop_
_entity_poly.entity_id
_entity_poly.type
_entity_poly.pdbx_seq_one_letter_code
_entity_poly.pdbx_strand_id
1 'polypeptide(L)'
;MNERCDRWYAMLDDFLSGKLDAAAETFFLGHAAGCDRCREALMLVSADLPELGDPDGLDADELTGAVLAATSGPTCIRAESLLAMRPDGSLTEREAGLLEDHLAHCAPCSELASTLAWVMPAVSELAEPELDPAFTYDVLRATAAARARKRSGHLGRLGDRWQAWWTGQVGRPQFVWEAAFAATVALVLLFGTPLSPARETPAKALRVVRAGPDWLMERADQVLDAAGGLAADLSHDIGERRNRTAPDRSDLKRHGQALGSSLLRADFDEASTASRSMREDVKKMWENWRGCRPGSLEPPE
;
A
#
# COMPACT_ATOMS: atom_id res chain seq x y z
N MET A 1 -19.00 27.68 14.95
CA MET A 1 -20.22 27.91 14.15
C MET A 1 -20.47 29.41 14.10
N ASN A 2 -20.97 29.95 12.99
CA ASN A 2 -21.24 31.38 12.87
C ASN A 2 -22.62 31.65 13.48
N GLU A 3 -22.76 32.61 14.40
CA GLU A 3 -24.03 32.95 15.08
C GLU A 3 -25.18 33.19 14.09
N ARG A 4 -24.88 33.68 12.88
CA ARG A 4 -25.88 33.87 11.81
C ARG A 4 -26.42 32.55 11.26
N CYS A 5 -25.57 31.54 11.13
CA CYS A 5 -25.99 30.22 10.70
C CYS A 5 -26.86 29.55 11.77
N ASP A 6 -26.52 29.71 13.05
CA ASP A 6 -27.29 29.13 14.15
C ASP A 6 -28.68 29.76 14.24
N ARG A 7 -28.76 31.09 14.08
CA ARG A 7 -30.03 31.81 13.96
C ARG A 7 -30.82 31.39 12.72
N TRP A 8 -30.16 31.13 11.60
CA TRP A 8 -30.80 30.62 10.38
C TRP A 8 -31.40 29.23 10.61
N TYR A 9 -30.67 28.30 11.23
CA TYR A 9 -31.19 26.97 11.56
C TYR A 9 -32.39 27.02 12.51
N ALA A 10 -32.38 27.95 13.48
CA ALA A 10 -33.52 28.13 14.38
C ALA A 10 -34.79 28.63 13.67
N MET A 11 -34.67 29.28 12.51
CA MET A 11 -35.78 29.80 11.71
C MET A 11 -36.29 28.81 10.64
N LEU A 12 -35.61 27.68 10.44
CA LEU A 12 -35.92 26.72 9.38
C LEU A 12 -37.32 26.11 9.55
N ASP A 13 -37.71 25.74 10.77
CA ASP A 13 -39.04 25.15 11.05
C ASP A 13 -40.18 26.16 10.82
N ASP A 14 -39.98 27.42 11.23
CA ASP A 14 -40.94 28.50 10.99
C ASP A 14 -41.06 28.84 9.49
N PHE A 15 -39.96 28.74 8.74
CA PHE A 15 -39.97 28.92 7.28
C PHE A 15 -40.80 27.81 6.61
N LEU A 16 -40.52 26.55 6.93
CA LEU A 16 -41.24 25.39 6.38
C LEU A 16 -42.72 25.37 6.76
N SER A 17 -43.05 25.91 7.94
CA SER A 17 -44.43 26.06 8.42
C SER A 17 -45.17 27.28 7.84
N GLY A 18 -44.50 28.14 7.06
CA GLY A 18 -45.09 29.39 6.56
C GLY A 18 -45.41 30.43 7.66
N LYS A 19 -44.71 30.38 8.80
CA LYS A 19 -44.94 31.25 9.97
C LYS A 19 -43.99 32.43 10.07
N LEU A 20 -42.95 32.50 9.24
CA LEU A 20 -42.03 33.65 9.25
C LEU A 20 -42.74 34.92 8.77
N ASP A 21 -42.47 36.02 9.46
CA ASP A 21 -42.83 37.34 8.95
C ASP A 21 -41.94 37.76 7.76
N ALA A 22 -42.38 38.75 7.00
CA ALA A 22 -41.69 39.20 5.79
C ALA A 22 -40.23 39.66 6.03
N ALA A 23 -39.94 40.21 7.22
CA ALA A 23 -38.59 40.66 7.55
C ALA A 23 -37.66 39.48 7.86
N ALA A 24 -38.16 38.48 8.59
CA ALA A 24 -37.44 37.27 8.92
C ALA A 24 -37.22 36.38 7.69
N GLU A 25 -38.22 36.28 6.80
CA GLU A 25 -38.10 35.57 5.53
C GLU A 25 -37.01 36.19 4.63
N THR A 26 -37.00 37.52 4.51
CA THR A 26 -35.96 38.25 3.75
C THR A 26 -34.56 37.97 4.32
N PHE A 27 -34.41 37.94 5.65
CA PHE A 27 -33.15 37.56 6.30
C PHE A 27 -32.77 36.11 6.00
N PHE A 28 -33.71 35.19 6.12
CA PHE A 28 -33.50 33.75 5.95
C PHE A 28 -33.03 33.41 4.53
N LEU A 29 -33.75 33.90 3.51
CA LEU A 29 -33.39 33.70 2.10
C LEU A 29 -32.11 34.45 1.71
N GLY A 30 -31.94 35.68 2.21
CA GLY A 30 -30.73 36.46 1.96
C GLY A 30 -29.47 35.82 2.54
N HIS A 31 -29.56 35.20 3.72
CA HIS A 31 -28.44 34.47 4.31
C HIS A 31 -28.10 33.20 3.54
N ALA A 32 -29.11 32.40 3.16
CA ALA A 32 -28.91 31.21 2.34
C ALA A 32 -28.21 31.57 1.01
N ALA A 33 -28.65 32.62 0.32
CA ALA A 33 -28.01 33.07 -0.92
C ALA A 33 -26.51 33.41 -0.76
N GLY A 34 -26.11 33.90 0.40
CA GLY A 34 -24.73 34.31 0.71
C GLY A 34 -23.88 33.25 1.43
N CYS A 35 -24.43 32.11 1.84
CA CYS A 35 -23.72 31.08 2.59
C CYS A 35 -23.92 29.70 1.95
N ASP A 36 -22.84 29.12 1.40
CA ASP A 36 -22.88 27.82 0.71
C ASP A 36 -23.53 26.71 1.55
N ARG A 37 -23.17 26.62 2.83
CA ARG A 37 -23.70 25.61 3.74
C ARG A 37 -25.21 25.75 3.98
N CYS A 38 -25.70 26.97 4.19
CA CYS A 38 -27.13 27.21 4.42
C CYS A 38 -27.93 27.04 3.14
N ARG A 39 -27.35 27.41 1.98
CA ARG A 39 -27.94 27.13 0.66
C ARG A 39 -28.09 25.64 0.39
N GLU A 40 -27.06 24.85 0.67
CA GLU A 40 -27.10 23.40 0.49
C GLU A 40 -28.16 22.75 1.40
N ALA A 41 -28.23 23.17 2.67
CA ALA A 41 -29.27 22.72 3.59
C ALA A 41 -30.68 23.09 3.09
N LEU A 42 -30.87 24.32 2.60
CA LEU A 42 -32.16 24.75 2.05
C LEU A 42 -32.53 23.93 0.81
N MET A 43 -31.58 23.69 -0.10
CA MET A 43 -31.78 22.87 -1.29
C MET A 43 -32.16 21.44 -0.94
N LEU A 44 -31.51 20.83 0.05
CA LEU A 44 -31.84 19.46 0.50
C LEU A 44 -33.28 19.39 1.02
N VAL A 45 -33.69 20.35 1.85
CA VAL A 45 -35.02 20.35 2.44
C VAL A 45 -36.10 20.72 1.41
N SER A 46 -35.79 21.61 0.46
CA SER A 46 -36.75 22.02 -0.57
C SER A 46 -36.85 21.03 -1.74
N ALA A 47 -35.79 20.28 -2.04
CA ALA A 47 -35.79 19.31 -3.15
C ALA A 47 -36.69 18.09 -2.86
N ASP A 48 -36.93 17.81 -1.58
CA ASP A 48 -37.75 16.67 -1.14
C ASP A 48 -39.23 17.06 -0.91
N LEU A 49 -39.60 18.33 -1.07
CA LEU A 49 -41.00 18.74 -1.08
C LEU A 49 -41.52 18.59 -2.52
N PRO A 50 -42.33 17.57 -2.84
CA PRO A 50 -43.03 17.57 -4.11
C PRO A 50 -43.83 18.88 -4.22
N GLU A 51 -43.88 19.47 -5.41
CA GLU A 51 -44.84 20.53 -5.72
C GLU A 51 -46.24 19.95 -5.45
N LEU A 52 -46.72 20.13 -4.22
CA LEU A 52 -48.09 19.81 -3.85
C LEU A 52 -48.94 20.77 -4.67
N GLY A 53 -49.52 20.23 -5.75
CA GLY A 53 -50.51 20.92 -6.54
C GLY A 53 -51.64 21.43 -5.65
N ASP A 54 -52.41 22.37 -6.20
CA ASP A 54 -53.51 23.09 -5.55
C ASP A 54 -54.18 22.27 -4.41
N PRO A 55 -54.06 22.69 -3.14
CA PRO A 55 -54.51 21.90 -1.98
C PRO A 55 -56.03 21.65 -1.98
N ASP A 56 -56.79 22.39 -2.79
CA ASP A 56 -58.23 22.23 -2.93
C ASP A 56 -58.65 21.05 -3.84
N GLY A 57 -57.70 20.38 -4.51
CA GLY A 57 -57.97 19.29 -5.45
C GLY A 57 -57.48 17.89 -5.06
N LEU A 58 -56.69 17.76 -4.00
CA LEU A 58 -56.11 16.49 -3.58
C LEU A 58 -57.05 15.74 -2.63
N ASP A 59 -57.36 14.48 -2.98
CA ASP A 59 -58.07 13.57 -2.09
C ASP A 59 -57.28 13.39 -0.78
N ALA A 60 -57.98 13.31 0.35
CA ALA A 60 -57.37 13.17 1.67
C ALA A 60 -56.50 11.89 1.75
N ASP A 61 -56.87 10.85 1.02
CA ASP A 61 -56.10 9.61 0.92
C ASP A 61 -54.82 9.79 0.09
N GLU A 62 -54.86 10.62 -0.96
CA GLU A 62 -53.70 10.94 -1.81
C GLU A 62 -52.71 11.86 -1.08
N LEU A 63 -53.22 12.84 -0.33
CA LEU A 63 -52.42 13.69 0.55
C LEU A 63 -51.79 12.87 1.68
N THR A 64 -52.55 11.97 2.31
CA THR A 64 -52.03 11.08 3.35
C THR A 64 -50.97 10.15 2.77
N GLY A 65 -51.18 9.61 1.56
CA GLY A 65 -50.20 8.83 0.82
C GLY A 65 -48.92 9.62 0.50
N ALA A 66 -49.03 10.87 0.07
CA ALA A 66 -47.90 11.74 -0.24
C ALA A 66 -47.13 12.19 1.01
N VAL A 67 -47.83 12.55 2.08
CA VAL A 67 -47.23 12.89 3.38
C VAL A 67 -46.57 11.68 4.00
N LEU A 68 -47.22 10.51 3.96
CA LEU A 68 -46.59 9.27 4.42
C LEU A 68 -45.39 8.93 3.54
N ALA A 69 -45.46 9.02 2.21
CA ALA A 69 -44.30 8.78 1.34
C ALA A 69 -43.13 9.73 1.65
N ALA A 70 -43.40 11.02 1.87
CA ALA A 70 -42.40 12.03 2.20
C ALA A 70 -41.82 11.86 3.63
N THR A 71 -42.62 11.37 4.58
CA THR A 71 -42.23 11.25 6.00
C THR A 71 -41.84 9.83 6.44
N SER A 72 -42.14 8.81 5.65
CA SER A 72 -41.74 7.41 5.88
C SER A 72 -40.34 7.09 5.37
N GLY A 73 -39.67 8.06 4.73
CA GLY A 73 -38.25 7.95 4.34
C GLY A 73 -37.34 7.34 5.43
N PRO A 74 -37.39 7.76 6.70
CA PRO A 74 -36.55 7.19 7.75
C PRO A 74 -36.89 5.74 8.12
N THR A 75 -38.17 5.35 8.00
CA THR A 75 -38.63 3.99 8.39
C THR A 75 -38.43 2.98 7.27
N CYS A 76 -38.66 3.36 6.01
CA CYS A 76 -38.36 2.53 4.85
C CYS A 76 -36.84 2.30 4.72
N ILE A 77 -36.01 3.35 4.81
CA ILE A 77 -34.55 3.21 4.79
C ILE A 77 -34.05 2.28 5.90
N ARG A 78 -34.67 2.38 7.09
CA ARG A 78 -34.37 1.46 8.19
C ARG A 78 -34.81 0.04 7.88
N ALA A 79 -36.00 -0.15 7.33
CA ALA A 79 -36.52 -1.47 6.95
C ALA A 79 -35.64 -2.13 5.87
N GLU A 80 -35.19 -1.38 4.86
CA GLU A 80 -34.23 -1.82 3.85
C GLU A 80 -32.92 -2.29 4.47
N SER A 81 -32.39 -1.51 5.44
CA SER A 81 -31.18 -1.89 6.17
C SER A 81 -31.38 -3.18 6.98
N LEU A 82 -32.54 -3.34 7.63
CA LEU A 82 -32.88 -4.57 8.36
C LEU A 82 -33.08 -5.77 7.41
N LEU A 83 -33.68 -5.56 6.23
CA LEU A 83 -33.85 -6.60 5.21
C LEU A 83 -32.52 -7.16 4.73
N ALA A 84 -31.51 -6.31 4.55
CA ALA A 84 -30.16 -6.74 4.15
C ALA A 84 -29.47 -7.61 5.22
N MET A 85 -29.77 -7.40 6.51
CA MET A 85 -29.21 -8.16 7.63
C MET A 85 -29.93 -9.49 7.91
N ARG A 86 -31.15 -9.67 7.37
CA ARG A 86 -32.00 -10.84 7.61
C ARG A 86 -31.36 -12.18 7.20
N PRO A 87 -30.71 -12.30 6.02
CA PRO A 87 -30.12 -13.57 5.60
C PRO A 87 -28.97 -14.05 6.49
N ASP A 88 -28.24 -13.12 7.10
CA ASP A 88 -27.12 -13.41 7.99
C ASP A 88 -27.57 -13.86 9.39
N GLY A 89 -28.88 -13.82 9.68
CA GLY A 89 -29.42 -14.15 11.01
C GLY A 89 -28.98 -13.18 12.11
N SER A 90 -28.53 -11.98 11.74
CA SER A 90 -27.96 -10.99 12.66
C SER A 90 -29.00 -10.09 13.34
N LEU A 91 -30.26 -10.16 12.91
CA LEU A 91 -31.36 -9.38 13.48
C LEU A 91 -31.71 -9.84 14.89
N THR A 92 -31.87 -8.90 15.81
CA THR A 92 -32.47 -9.18 17.12
C THR A 92 -33.96 -9.47 16.98
N GLU A 93 -34.55 -10.19 17.94
CA GLU A 93 -36.00 -10.50 17.95
C GLU A 93 -36.87 -9.23 17.84
N ARG A 94 -36.46 -8.16 18.53
CA ARG A 94 -37.15 -6.86 18.46
C ARG A 94 -37.08 -6.24 17.06
N GLU A 95 -35.94 -6.33 16.39
CA GLU A 95 -35.77 -5.78 15.04
C GLU A 95 -36.53 -6.60 14.00
N ALA A 96 -36.56 -7.92 14.15
CA ALA A 96 -37.38 -8.79 13.32
C ALA A 96 -38.88 -8.44 13.45
N GLY A 97 -39.38 -8.24 14.67
CA GLY A 97 -40.76 -7.83 14.90
C GLY A 97 -41.10 -6.47 14.27
N LEU A 98 -40.24 -5.46 14.45
CA LEU A 98 -40.43 -4.14 13.83
C LEU A 98 -40.41 -4.22 12.28
N LEU A 99 -39.56 -5.07 11.73
CA LEU A 99 -39.50 -5.28 10.29
C LEU A 99 -40.78 -5.98 9.78
N GLU A 100 -41.24 -7.03 10.46
CA GLU A 100 -42.47 -7.74 10.10
C GLU A 100 -43.71 -6.82 10.16
N ASP A 101 -43.83 -6.02 11.21
CA ASP A 101 -44.89 -5.01 11.35
C ASP A 101 -44.86 -4.01 10.18
N HIS A 102 -43.67 -3.58 9.75
CA HIS A 102 -43.52 -2.67 8.63
C HIS A 102 -43.88 -3.33 7.28
N LEU A 103 -43.39 -4.55 7.04
CA LEU A 103 -43.67 -5.30 5.81
C LEU A 103 -45.17 -5.59 5.63
N ALA A 104 -45.93 -5.69 6.72
CA ALA A 104 -47.38 -5.85 6.67
C ALA A 104 -48.13 -4.62 6.14
N HIS A 105 -47.51 -3.42 6.20
CA HIS A 105 -48.16 -2.15 5.88
C HIS A 105 -47.49 -1.37 4.74
N CYS A 106 -46.27 -1.75 4.34
CA CYS A 106 -45.50 -1.07 3.31
C CYS A 106 -45.30 -1.98 2.09
N ALA A 107 -46.12 -1.79 1.06
CA ALA A 107 -46.06 -2.59 -0.16
C ALA A 107 -44.69 -2.56 -0.86
N PRO A 108 -43.99 -1.40 -1.01
CA PRO A 108 -42.65 -1.38 -1.60
C PRO A 108 -41.62 -2.22 -0.85
N CYS A 109 -41.61 -2.15 0.49
CA CYS A 109 -40.67 -2.95 1.30
C CYS A 109 -41.02 -4.44 1.26
N SER A 110 -42.30 -4.79 1.17
CA SER A 110 -42.75 -6.18 1.00
C SER A 110 -42.32 -6.77 -0.35
N GLU A 111 -42.44 -5.99 -1.43
CA GLU A 111 -41.95 -6.38 -2.75
C GLU A 111 -40.43 -6.58 -2.77
N LEU A 112 -39.67 -5.65 -2.15
CA LEU A 112 -38.22 -5.79 -1.99
C LEU A 112 -37.86 -7.06 -1.18
N ALA A 113 -38.56 -7.33 -0.08
CA ALA A 113 -38.35 -8.53 0.72
C ALA A 113 -38.58 -9.81 -0.10
N SER A 114 -39.62 -9.85 -0.92
CA SER A 114 -39.91 -10.97 -1.82
C SER A 114 -38.83 -11.16 -2.89
N THR A 115 -38.33 -10.05 -3.45
CA THR A 115 -37.25 -10.06 -4.44
C THR A 115 -35.95 -10.56 -3.84
N LEU A 116 -35.58 -10.09 -2.65
CA LEU A 116 -34.40 -10.58 -1.92
C LEU A 116 -34.55 -12.07 -1.61
N ALA A 117 -35.70 -12.52 -1.11
CA ALA A 117 -35.95 -13.93 -0.84
C ALA A 117 -35.79 -14.82 -2.09
N TRP A 118 -36.16 -14.30 -3.28
CA TRP A 118 -35.97 -14.99 -4.55
C TRP A 118 -34.52 -15.02 -5.02
N VAL A 119 -33.76 -13.93 -4.85
CA VAL A 119 -32.35 -13.81 -5.28
C VAL A 119 -31.38 -14.55 -4.34
N MET A 120 -31.67 -14.60 -3.04
CA MET A 120 -30.74 -15.11 -2.03
C MET A 120 -30.21 -16.53 -2.32
N PRO A 121 -31.02 -17.52 -2.73
CA PRO A 121 -30.50 -18.84 -3.07
C PRO A 121 -29.45 -18.82 -4.18
N ALA A 122 -29.66 -18.02 -5.23
CA ALA A 122 -28.69 -17.90 -6.32
C ALA A 122 -27.39 -17.21 -5.88
N VAL A 123 -27.49 -16.24 -4.96
CA VAL A 123 -26.32 -15.61 -4.35
C VAL A 123 -25.58 -16.59 -3.44
N SER A 124 -26.29 -17.42 -2.68
CA SER A 124 -25.68 -18.47 -1.86
C SER A 124 -24.98 -19.55 -2.69
N GLU A 125 -25.49 -19.87 -3.88
CA GLU A 125 -24.80 -20.75 -4.83
C GLU A 125 -23.56 -20.09 -5.46
N LEU A 126 -23.56 -18.77 -5.59
CA LEU A 126 -22.41 -17.97 -6.04
C LEU A 126 -21.41 -17.66 -4.93
N ALA A 127 -21.76 -17.90 -3.66
CA ALA A 127 -20.89 -17.64 -2.54
C ALA A 127 -19.57 -18.39 -2.78
N GLU A 128 -18.49 -17.61 -2.89
CA GLU A 128 -17.18 -18.16 -3.26
C GLU A 128 -16.83 -19.32 -2.33
N PRO A 129 -16.33 -20.44 -2.89
CA PRO A 129 -15.88 -21.56 -2.07
C PRO A 129 -14.87 -21.04 -1.04
N GLU A 130 -14.91 -21.56 0.19
CA GLU A 130 -13.93 -21.23 1.22
C GLU A 130 -12.52 -21.36 0.63
N LEU A 131 -11.89 -20.21 0.38
CA LEU A 131 -10.57 -20.16 -0.24
C LEU A 131 -9.56 -20.62 0.81
N ASP A 132 -8.79 -21.65 0.46
CA ASP A 132 -7.68 -22.15 1.27
C ASP A 132 -6.79 -20.98 1.73
N PRO A 133 -6.42 -20.89 3.02
CA PRO A 133 -5.43 -19.92 3.51
C PRO A 133 -4.16 -19.83 2.64
N ALA A 134 -3.74 -20.93 1.99
CA ALA A 134 -2.63 -20.92 1.05
C ALA A 134 -2.88 -20.03 -0.18
N PHE A 135 -4.10 -20.03 -0.71
CA PHE A 135 -4.48 -19.16 -1.84
C PHE A 135 -4.35 -17.68 -1.49
N THR A 136 -4.82 -17.29 -0.30
CA THR A 136 -4.70 -15.90 0.18
C THR A 136 -3.23 -15.50 0.30
N TYR A 137 -2.38 -16.38 0.84
CA TYR A 137 -0.94 -16.15 0.92
C TYR A 137 -0.30 -15.99 -0.48
N ASP A 138 -0.68 -16.83 -1.43
CA ASP A 138 -0.16 -16.79 -2.80
C ASP A 138 -0.59 -15.51 -3.55
N VAL A 139 -1.85 -15.09 -3.40
CA VAL A 139 -2.35 -13.82 -3.96
C VAL A 139 -1.63 -12.63 -3.34
N LEU A 140 -1.46 -12.61 -2.01
CA LEU A 140 -0.73 -11.54 -1.33
C LEU A 140 0.73 -11.50 -1.77
N ARG A 141 1.38 -12.65 -1.90
CA ARG A 141 2.75 -12.74 -2.41
C ARG A 141 2.85 -12.26 -3.85
N ALA A 142 1.92 -12.66 -4.73
CA ALA A 142 1.90 -12.26 -6.13
C ALA A 142 1.66 -10.75 -6.29
N THR A 143 0.71 -10.19 -5.54
CA THR A 143 0.35 -8.76 -5.58
C THR A 143 1.42 -7.89 -4.92
N ALA A 144 2.01 -8.32 -3.79
CA ALA A 144 3.13 -7.63 -3.18
C ALA A 144 4.35 -7.60 -4.11
N ALA A 145 4.65 -8.70 -4.79
CA ALA A 145 5.72 -8.75 -5.79
C ALA A 145 5.44 -7.80 -6.96
N ALA A 146 4.21 -7.76 -7.47
CA ALA A 146 3.83 -6.83 -8.54
C ALA A 146 3.95 -5.36 -8.11
N ARG A 147 3.57 -5.03 -6.87
CA ARG A 147 3.69 -3.67 -6.32
C ARG A 147 5.14 -3.26 -6.10
N ALA A 148 5.99 -4.20 -5.66
CA ALA A 148 7.43 -3.98 -5.55
C ALA A 148 8.06 -3.67 -6.93
N ARG A 149 7.68 -4.41 -7.98
CA ARG A 149 8.13 -4.16 -9.38
C ARG A 149 7.68 -2.81 -9.93
N LYS A 150 6.51 -2.30 -9.52
CA LYS A 150 6.03 -0.97 -9.95
C LYS A 150 6.79 0.17 -9.27
N ARG A 151 7.37 -0.08 -8.09
CA ARG A 151 8.09 0.91 -7.28
C ARG A 151 9.58 0.98 -7.62
N SER A 152 10.17 -0.12 -8.08
CA SER A 152 11.49 -0.11 -8.69
C SER A 152 11.36 0.40 -10.12
N GLY A 153 11.86 1.61 -10.40
CA GLY A 153 11.80 2.22 -11.74
C GLY A 153 12.58 1.43 -12.81
N HIS A 154 13.21 2.11 -13.77
CA HIS A 154 13.90 1.45 -14.90
C HIS A 154 14.93 0.36 -14.49
N LEU A 155 15.52 0.47 -13.30
CA LEU A 155 16.43 -0.53 -12.71
C LEU A 155 15.72 -1.83 -12.29
N GLY A 156 14.45 -1.77 -11.87
CA GLY A 156 13.65 -2.95 -11.56
C GLY A 156 13.41 -3.83 -12.78
N ARG A 157 13.13 -3.20 -13.93
CA ARG A 157 12.95 -3.91 -15.21
C ARG A 157 14.22 -4.62 -15.68
N LEU A 158 15.38 -4.04 -15.41
CA LEU A 158 16.68 -4.69 -15.71
C LEU A 158 16.88 -5.92 -14.83
N GLY A 159 16.59 -5.82 -13.53
CA GLY A 159 16.63 -6.97 -12.62
C GLY A 159 15.69 -8.08 -13.05
N ASP A 160 14.44 -7.75 -13.39
CA ASP A 160 13.45 -8.73 -13.84
C ASP A 160 13.86 -9.41 -15.16
N ARG A 161 14.41 -8.65 -16.12
CA ARG A 161 14.94 -9.23 -17.38
C ARG A 161 16.15 -10.11 -17.13
N TRP A 162 17.03 -9.71 -16.21
CA TRP A 162 18.21 -10.48 -15.86
C TRP A 162 17.81 -11.79 -15.17
N GLN A 163 16.83 -11.75 -14.27
CA GLN A 163 16.31 -12.91 -13.57
C GLN A 163 15.51 -13.86 -14.50
N ALA A 164 14.68 -13.31 -15.40
CA ALA A 164 13.99 -14.11 -16.42
C ALA A 164 14.98 -14.77 -17.40
N TRP A 165 16.03 -14.05 -17.78
CA TRP A 165 17.11 -14.61 -18.59
C TRP A 165 17.87 -15.70 -17.82
N TRP A 166 18.18 -15.49 -16.54
CA TRP A 166 18.90 -16.45 -15.71
C TRP A 166 18.11 -17.74 -15.49
N THR A 167 16.81 -17.62 -15.17
CA THR A 167 15.92 -18.78 -15.01
C THR A 167 15.77 -19.57 -16.32
N GLY A 168 15.74 -18.88 -17.47
CA GLY A 168 15.79 -19.53 -18.78
C GLY A 168 17.12 -20.25 -19.08
N GLN A 169 18.25 -19.69 -18.64
CA GLN A 169 19.57 -20.31 -18.86
C GLN A 169 19.83 -21.51 -17.95
N VAL A 170 19.41 -21.46 -16.68
CA VAL A 170 19.60 -22.56 -15.71
C VAL A 170 18.88 -23.84 -16.15
N GLY A 171 17.80 -23.72 -16.92
CA GLY A 171 17.09 -24.89 -17.48
C GLY A 171 17.81 -25.59 -18.64
N ARG A 172 18.91 -25.02 -19.19
CA ARG A 172 19.62 -25.62 -20.33
C ARG A 172 20.68 -26.61 -19.85
N PRO A 173 20.73 -27.85 -20.37
CA PRO A 173 21.71 -28.85 -19.94
C PRO A 173 23.17 -28.46 -20.22
N GLN A 174 23.42 -27.54 -21.15
CA GLN A 174 24.77 -27.05 -21.50
C GLN A 174 25.27 -25.94 -20.55
N PHE A 175 24.39 -25.37 -19.72
CA PHE A 175 24.71 -24.24 -18.86
C PHE A 175 25.81 -24.54 -17.83
N VAL A 176 25.85 -25.78 -17.31
CA VAL A 176 26.85 -26.18 -16.31
C VAL A 176 28.27 -26.06 -16.87
N TRP A 177 28.48 -26.45 -18.12
CA TRP A 177 29.79 -26.35 -18.78
C TRP A 177 30.18 -24.91 -19.09
N GLU A 178 29.24 -24.11 -19.58
CA GLU A 178 29.47 -22.68 -19.85
C GLU A 178 29.76 -21.91 -18.56
N ALA A 179 29.04 -22.21 -17.47
CA ALA A 179 29.26 -21.60 -16.16
C ALA A 179 30.61 -22.03 -15.56
N ALA A 180 30.98 -23.32 -15.66
CA ALA A 180 32.29 -23.79 -15.21
C ALA A 180 33.43 -23.13 -16.01
N PHE A 181 33.27 -22.96 -17.32
CA PHE A 181 34.23 -22.26 -18.15
C PHE A 181 34.34 -20.77 -17.78
N ALA A 182 33.20 -20.07 -17.68
CA ALA A 182 33.17 -18.66 -17.30
C ALA A 182 33.75 -18.42 -15.90
N ALA A 183 33.45 -19.28 -14.93
CA ALA A 183 34.04 -19.26 -13.59
C ALA A 183 35.56 -19.47 -13.65
N THR A 184 36.03 -20.41 -14.47
CA THR A 184 37.47 -20.65 -14.67
C THR A 184 38.16 -19.43 -15.27
N VAL A 185 37.58 -18.81 -16.31
CA VAL A 185 38.11 -17.57 -16.90
C VAL A 185 38.12 -16.45 -15.86
N ALA A 186 37.06 -16.29 -15.08
CA ALA A 186 37.00 -15.29 -14.01
C ALA A 186 38.08 -15.53 -12.95
N LEU A 187 38.31 -16.78 -12.54
CA LEU A 187 39.40 -17.15 -11.63
C LEU A 187 40.77 -16.85 -12.23
N VAL A 188 41.01 -17.21 -13.49
CA VAL A 188 42.27 -16.90 -14.18
C VAL A 188 42.47 -15.39 -14.30
N LEU A 189 41.43 -14.60 -14.57
CA LEU A 189 41.52 -13.15 -14.57
C LEU A 189 41.80 -12.61 -13.18
N LEU A 190 41.12 -13.14 -12.15
CA LEU A 190 41.26 -12.73 -10.76
C LEU A 190 42.56 -13.22 -10.10
N PHE A 191 43.27 -14.20 -10.63
CA PHE A 191 44.49 -14.72 -9.98
C PHE A 191 45.71 -14.74 -10.89
N GLY A 192 45.51 -14.83 -12.19
CA GLY A 192 46.55 -14.91 -13.21
C GLY A 192 46.95 -13.57 -13.82
N THR A 193 46.13 -12.51 -13.70
CA THR A 193 46.51 -11.19 -14.22
C THR A 193 47.38 -10.42 -13.23
N PRO A 194 48.47 -9.76 -13.68
CA PRO A 194 49.39 -9.03 -12.81
C PRO A 194 48.75 -7.81 -12.12
N LEU A 195 47.57 -7.38 -12.58
CA LEU A 195 46.78 -6.29 -12.03
C LEU A 195 45.76 -6.75 -10.98
N SER A 196 45.70 -8.03 -10.66
CA SER A 196 44.69 -8.54 -9.74
C SER A 196 44.92 -8.10 -8.28
N PRO A 197 43.87 -7.63 -7.57
CA PRO A 197 43.92 -7.33 -6.15
C PRO A 197 44.11 -8.57 -5.24
N ALA A 198 43.97 -9.79 -5.77
CA ALA A 198 44.04 -11.04 -5.02
C ALA A 198 45.33 -11.84 -5.27
N ARG A 199 46.41 -11.19 -5.74
CA ARG A 199 47.65 -11.89 -6.09
C ARG A 199 48.36 -12.54 -4.88
N GLU A 200 48.12 -12.06 -3.66
CA GLU A 200 48.78 -12.57 -2.44
C GLU A 200 48.07 -13.75 -1.76
N THR A 201 46.78 -13.97 -2.03
CA THR A 201 46.01 -15.04 -1.39
C THR A 201 46.49 -16.45 -1.69
N PRO A 202 46.91 -16.83 -2.93
CA PRO A 202 47.41 -18.19 -3.17
C PRO A 202 48.68 -18.51 -2.38
N ALA A 203 49.56 -17.53 -2.14
CA ALA A 203 50.76 -17.72 -1.31
C ALA A 203 50.44 -17.88 0.18
N LYS A 204 49.34 -17.30 0.67
CA LYS A 204 48.85 -17.47 2.04
C LYS A 204 48.15 -18.83 2.19
N ALA A 205 47.33 -19.23 1.21
CA ALA A 205 46.65 -20.53 1.18
C ALA A 205 47.64 -21.71 1.12
N LEU A 206 48.69 -21.62 0.29
CA LEU A 206 49.74 -22.65 0.22
C LEU A 206 50.54 -22.79 1.53
N ARG A 207 50.69 -21.71 2.29
CA ARG A 207 51.32 -21.74 3.62
C ARG A 207 50.49 -22.54 4.62
N VAL A 208 49.17 -22.43 4.53
CA VAL A 208 48.23 -23.17 5.37
C VAL A 208 48.22 -24.65 4.98
N VAL A 209 48.15 -24.99 3.68
CA VAL A 209 48.13 -26.40 3.22
C VAL A 209 49.44 -27.13 3.52
N ARG A 210 50.59 -26.46 3.43
CA ARG A 210 51.90 -27.06 3.78
C ARG A 210 52.08 -27.34 5.27
N ALA A 211 51.23 -26.80 6.15
CA ALA A 211 51.26 -27.12 7.57
C ALA A 211 50.74 -28.54 7.90
N GLY A 212 50.26 -29.31 6.91
CA GLY A 212 49.95 -30.74 7.01
C GLY A 212 48.48 -31.07 7.35
N PRO A 213 48.03 -32.33 7.21
CA PRO A 213 46.60 -32.71 7.30
C PRO A 213 46.10 -33.01 8.72
N ASP A 214 47.00 -33.30 9.66
CA ASP A 214 46.61 -33.80 11.00
C ASP A 214 45.92 -32.74 11.85
N TRP A 215 46.29 -31.47 11.68
CA TRP A 215 45.58 -30.35 12.32
C TRP A 215 44.30 -29.96 11.58
N LEU A 216 44.08 -30.38 10.33
CA LEU A 216 42.92 -29.98 9.53
C LEU A 216 41.63 -30.72 9.94
N MET A 217 41.71 -31.96 10.43
CA MET A 217 40.52 -32.72 10.87
C MET A 217 40.07 -32.30 12.27
N GLU A 218 41.01 -32.11 13.21
CA GLU A 218 40.70 -31.60 14.57
C GLU A 218 40.27 -30.13 14.56
N ARG A 219 40.71 -29.38 13.54
CA ARG A 219 40.32 -27.99 13.33
C ARG A 219 39.23 -27.83 12.30
N ALA A 220 38.71 -28.88 11.66
CA ALA A 220 37.57 -28.77 10.73
C ALA A 220 36.29 -28.41 11.48
N ASP A 221 36.04 -29.04 12.63
CA ASP A 221 34.92 -28.67 13.51
C ASP A 221 35.15 -27.29 14.15
N GLN A 222 36.38 -26.98 14.59
CA GLN A 222 36.71 -25.63 15.06
C GLN A 222 36.66 -24.58 13.94
N VAL A 223 36.88 -24.94 12.68
CA VAL A 223 36.79 -24.04 11.51
C VAL A 223 35.35 -23.93 11.05
N LEU A 224 34.50 -24.94 11.21
CA LEU A 224 33.07 -24.84 10.97
C LEU A 224 32.39 -23.98 12.04
N ASP A 225 32.74 -24.19 13.32
CA ASP A 225 32.28 -23.35 14.43
C ASP A 225 32.88 -21.93 14.35
N ALA A 226 34.18 -21.80 14.03
CA ALA A 226 34.79 -20.50 13.79
C ALA A 226 34.30 -19.88 12.48
N ALA A 227 33.86 -20.64 11.46
CA ALA A 227 33.23 -20.09 10.27
C ALA A 227 31.80 -19.64 10.56
N GLY A 228 31.08 -20.34 11.46
CA GLY A 228 29.79 -19.89 11.98
C GLY A 228 29.93 -18.61 12.78
N GLY A 229 30.91 -18.54 13.69
CA GLY A 229 31.27 -17.33 14.44
C GLY A 229 31.77 -16.21 13.53
N LEU A 230 32.65 -16.51 12.58
CA LEU A 230 33.18 -15.55 11.61
C LEU A 230 32.10 -15.08 10.64
N ALA A 231 31.10 -15.91 10.30
CA ALA A 231 29.94 -15.50 9.50
C ALA A 231 28.99 -14.61 10.31
N ALA A 232 28.80 -14.88 11.60
CA ALA A 232 28.04 -14.01 12.51
C ALA A 232 28.75 -12.67 12.73
N ASP A 233 30.06 -12.68 12.94
CA ASP A 233 30.91 -11.50 13.08
C ASP A 233 31.01 -10.72 11.76
N LEU A 234 31.13 -11.40 10.61
CA LEU A 234 31.05 -10.75 9.29
C LEU A 234 29.67 -10.14 9.08
N SER A 235 28.59 -10.83 9.47
CA SER A 235 27.23 -10.29 9.34
C SER A 235 27.04 -9.07 10.24
N HIS A 236 27.58 -9.10 11.46
CA HIS A 236 27.57 -7.98 12.39
C HIS A 236 28.41 -6.80 11.87
N ASP A 237 29.63 -7.04 11.42
CA ASP A 237 30.55 -6.03 10.87
C ASP A 237 30.01 -5.45 9.56
N ILE A 238 29.45 -6.28 8.66
CA ILE A 238 28.74 -5.82 7.46
C ILE A 238 27.54 -4.96 7.85
N GLY A 239 26.78 -5.35 8.88
CA GLY A 239 25.65 -4.57 9.41
C GLY A 239 26.08 -3.22 9.95
N GLU A 240 27.17 -3.18 10.71
CA GLU A 240 27.72 -1.96 11.29
C GLU A 240 28.30 -1.03 10.22
N ARG A 241 29.06 -1.57 9.27
CA ARG A 241 29.57 -0.85 8.09
C ARG A 241 28.42 -0.34 7.21
N ARG A 242 27.34 -1.11 7.08
CA ARG A 242 26.13 -0.69 6.37
C ARG A 242 25.47 0.51 7.05
N ASN A 243 25.38 0.50 8.38
CA ASN A 243 24.79 1.62 9.14
C ASN A 243 25.69 2.86 9.08
N ARG A 244 27.02 2.71 9.14
CA ARG A 244 27.97 3.82 9.02
C ARG A 244 28.01 4.44 7.62
N THR A 245 27.80 3.65 6.57
CA THR A 245 27.70 4.17 5.19
C THR A 245 26.29 4.64 4.82
N ALA A 246 25.32 4.58 5.74
CA ALA A 246 23.95 5.04 5.48
C ALA A 246 23.85 6.53 5.10
N PRO A 247 24.59 7.47 5.72
CA PRO A 247 24.60 8.88 5.31
C PRO A 247 25.12 9.02 3.87
N ASP A 248 26.27 8.41 3.58
CA ASP A 248 26.91 8.47 2.26
C ASP A 248 26.02 7.88 1.15
N ARG A 249 25.23 6.83 1.46
CA ARG A 249 24.26 6.26 0.51
C ARG A 249 23.12 7.21 0.19
N SER A 250 22.69 8.02 1.15
CA SER A 250 21.62 9.00 0.94
C SER A 250 22.08 10.12 -0.01
N ASP A 251 23.33 10.55 0.12
CA ASP A 251 23.94 11.55 -0.75
C ASP A 251 24.27 10.98 -2.13
N LEU A 252 24.79 9.75 -2.20
CA LEU A 252 24.98 9.04 -3.47
C LEU A 252 23.66 8.89 -4.24
N LYS A 253 22.56 8.59 -3.54
CA LYS A 253 21.23 8.51 -4.16
C LYS A 253 20.77 9.87 -4.68
N ARG A 254 21.00 10.94 -3.92
CA ARG A 254 20.64 12.31 -4.30
C ARG A 254 21.39 12.74 -5.56
N HIS A 255 22.71 12.54 -5.60
CA HIS A 255 23.53 12.87 -6.77
C HIS A 255 23.23 11.96 -7.97
N GLY A 256 22.93 10.67 -7.74
CA GLY A 256 22.47 9.77 -8.80
C GLY A 256 21.12 10.19 -9.41
N GLN A 257 20.19 10.69 -8.60
CA GLN A 257 18.92 11.24 -9.07
C GLN A 257 19.14 12.54 -9.87
N ALA A 258 20.00 13.44 -9.38
CA ALA A 258 20.37 14.66 -10.08
C ALA A 258 21.04 14.39 -11.45
N LEU A 259 21.92 13.39 -11.50
CA LEU A 259 22.52 12.91 -12.76
C LEU A 259 21.47 12.36 -13.73
N GLY A 260 20.53 11.56 -13.23
CA GLY A 260 19.43 11.03 -14.05
C GLY A 260 18.53 12.14 -14.61
N SER A 261 18.16 13.13 -13.79
CA SER A 261 17.31 14.23 -14.24
C SER A 261 18.01 15.17 -15.23
N SER A 262 19.30 15.44 -15.06
CA SER A 262 20.09 16.29 -15.96
C SER A 262 20.30 15.63 -17.32
N LEU A 263 20.58 14.32 -17.36
CA LEU A 263 20.66 13.57 -18.63
C LEU A 263 19.34 13.56 -19.40
N LEU A 264 18.20 13.46 -18.72
CA LEU A 264 16.88 13.52 -19.36
C LEU A 264 16.56 14.90 -19.94
N ARG A 265 17.13 15.97 -19.37
CA ARG A 265 17.02 17.34 -19.88
C ARG A 265 18.08 17.71 -20.91
N ALA A 266 19.00 16.79 -21.21
CA ALA A 266 20.19 17.04 -22.02
C ALA A 266 21.09 18.18 -21.49
N ASP A 267 21.08 18.40 -20.16
CA ASP A 267 21.95 19.36 -19.48
C ASP A 267 23.25 18.65 -19.07
N PHE A 268 24.24 18.69 -19.98
CA PHE A 268 25.50 17.97 -19.80
C PHE A 268 26.41 18.60 -18.75
N ASP A 269 26.27 19.91 -18.48
CA ASP A 269 27.07 20.60 -17.47
C ASP A 269 26.62 20.21 -16.06
N GLU A 270 25.30 20.17 -15.83
CA GLU A 270 24.72 19.65 -14.58
C GLU A 270 25.02 18.15 -14.40
N ALA A 271 24.93 17.37 -15.47
CA ALA A 271 25.29 15.95 -15.46
C ALA A 271 26.78 15.73 -15.12
N SER A 272 27.68 16.56 -15.65
CA SER A 272 29.12 16.46 -15.35
C SER A 272 29.43 16.76 -13.88
N THR A 273 28.71 17.72 -13.31
CA THR A 273 28.84 18.12 -11.90
C THR A 273 28.31 17.03 -10.97
N ALA A 274 27.10 16.52 -11.25
CA ALA A 274 26.51 15.41 -10.50
C ALA A 274 27.39 14.14 -10.57
N SER A 275 28.01 13.86 -11.72
CA SER A 275 28.94 12.74 -11.89
C SER A 275 30.21 12.88 -11.04
N ARG A 276 30.78 14.10 -10.93
CA ARG A 276 31.93 14.35 -10.04
C ARG A 276 31.57 14.17 -8.57
N SER A 277 30.45 14.76 -8.12
CA SER A 277 29.97 14.61 -6.75
C SER A 277 29.68 13.14 -6.40
N MET A 278 29.10 12.39 -7.34
CA MET A 278 28.90 10.94 -7.18
C MET A 278 30.22 10.18 -7.01
N ARG A 279 31.28 10.53 -7.76
CA ARG A 279 32.61 9.91 -7.58
C ARG A 279 33.23 10.26 -6.24
N GLU A 280 33.08 11.50 -5.78
CA GLU A 280 33.56 11.92 -4.46
C GLU A 280 32.84 11.18 -3.33
N ASP A 281 31.53 10.97 -3.44
CA ASP A 281 30.77 10.18 -2.46
C ASP A 281 31.15 8.70 -2.50
N VAL A 282 31.39 8.12 -3.68
CA VAL A 282 31.91 6.75 -3.80
C VAL A 282 33.28 6.64 -3.16
N LYS A 283 34.14 7.64 -3.35
CA LYS A 283 35.48 7.69 -2.74
C LYS A 283 35.38 7.80 -1.21
N LYS A 284 34.55 8.71 -0.68
CA LYS A 284 34.29 8.84 0.77
C LYS A 284 33.71 7.56 1.36
N MET A 285 32.72 6.98 0.70
CA MET A 285 32.11 5.71 1.13
C MET A 285 33.16 4.60 1.17
N TRP A 286 34.08 4.56 0.21
CA TRP A 286 35.16 3.58 0.16
C TRP A 286 36.26 3.84 1.18
N GLU A 287 36.61 5.10 1.45
CA GLU A 287 37.54 5.51 2.51
C GLU A 287 36.96 5.18 3.89
N ASN A 288 35.68 5.46 4.12
CA ASN A 288 34.95 5.08 5.33
C ASN A 288 34.86 3.55 5.47
N TRP A 289 34.71 2.84 4.35
CA TRP A 289 34.67 1.38 4.33
C TRP A 289 36.05 0.74 4.59
N ARG A 290 37.14 1.37 4.15
CA ARG A 290 38.52 0.90 4.35
C ARG A 290 39.17 1.38 5.65
N GLY A 291 38.77 2.53 6.18
CA GLY A 291 39.27 3.11 7.44
C GLY A 291 39.03 2.21 8.65
N CYS A 292 38.14 1.21 8.51
CA CYS A 292 38.00 0.10 9.44
C CYS A 292 39.09 -0.95 9.20
N ARG A 293 40.33 -0.64 9.62
CA ARG A 293 41.22 -1.73 10.01
C ARG A 293 40.70 -2.28 11.34
N PRO A 294 40.36 -3.58 11.45
CA PRO A 294 40.23 -4.20 12.77
C PRO A 294 41.57 -3.96 13.47
N GLY A 295 41.51 -3.53 14.73
CA GLY A 295 42.59 -2.86 15.44
C GLY A 295 43.99 -3.35 15.12
N SER A 296 44.91 -2.39 15.07
CA SER A 296 46.19 -2.52 15.76
C SER A 296 45.93 -3.07 17.17
N LEU A 297 45.82 -4.40 17.27
CA LEU A 297 45.99 -5.12 18.51
C LEU A 297 47.46 -4.90 18.86
N GLU A 298 47.74 -3.90 19.70
CA GLU A 298 48.98 -3.90 20.44
C GLU A 298 49.02 -5.23 21.20
N PRO A 299 50.08 -6.04 21.01
CA PRO A 299 50.19 -7.29 21.73
C PRO A 299 50.23 -6.97 23.24
N PRO A 300 49.50 -7.73 24.08
CA PRO A 300 49.63 -7.58 25.51
C PRO A 300 51.08 -7.89 25.93
N GLU A 301 51.68 -7.01 26.73
CA GLU A 301 52.98 -7.23 27.39
C GLU A 301 52.94 -8.42 28.36
#